data_AF-A0A2V8N2D4-F1
#
_entry.id   AF-A0A2V8N2D4-F1
#
_cell.length_a   1.000
_cell.length_b   1.000
_cell.length_c   1.000
_cell.angle_alpha   90.00
_cell.angle_beta   90.00
_cell.angle_gamma   90.00
#
_symmetry.space_group_name_H-M   'P 1'
#
loop_
_entity.id
_entity.type
_entity.pdbx_description
1 polymer ?
#
loop_
_entity_poly.entity_id
_entity_poly.type
_entity_poly.pdbx_seq_one_letter_code
_entity_poly.pdbx_strand_id
1 'polypeptide(L)'
;MAADFVCDCCVRAREVLCGGALRSEESIMKQGTAKRSIYGVHPGVAMTIKWIGELKQKTGRTLEEWMKFIKKEGPPTEEARRVWLKEQHGLGTNSAWWLAERSAGKGEEMGDPDAYLETAEQYVEKMFAGKKEHLRPLYDALLKLGLKTGKDVKACPCQTIVPLYRNHVFAQIKPTTQTRIDFGLALGDIRKTPKQLIDTGGLAKKDRITHRFEITSPKDIDDEVKRWLKVAYDRDS
;
A
#
# COMPACT_ATOMS: atom_id res chain seq x y z
N MET A 1 2.26 12.44 20.57
CA MET A 1 3.34 11.82 19.76
C MET A 1 2.66 10.99 18.67
N ALA A 2 2.60 11.52 17.45
CA ALA A 2 1.95 10.85 16.34
C ALA A 2 2.88 9.77 15.81
N ALA A 3 2.47 8.50 15.91
CA ALA A 3 3.19 7.39 15.32
C ALA A 3 3.06 7.47 13.80
N ASP A 4 4.19 7.69 13.13
CA ASP A 4 4.32 7.60 11.68
C ASP A 4 4.05 6.15 11.25
N PHE A 5 2.78 5.85 10.96
CA PHE A 5 2.34 4.63 10.27
C PHE A 5 2.74 4.72 8.80
N VAL A 6 4.02 4.48 8.52
CA VAL A 6 4.49 4.16 7.18
C VAL A 6 4.55 2.63 7.09
N CYS A 7 3.69 2.07 6.25
CA CYS A 7 3.74 0.67 5.89
C CYS A 7 5.14 0.36 5.32
N ASP A 8 5.96 -0.35 6.09
CA ASP A 8 7.38 -0.68 5.81
C ASP A 8 7.57 -1.64 4.61
N CYS A 9 6.53 -1.80 3.78
CA CYS A 9 6.52 -2.64 2.59
C CYS A 9 7.18 -1.98 1.36
N CYS A 10 7.48 -0.67 1.41
CA CYS A 10 7.89 0.09 0.22
C CYS A 10 9.40 0.20 -0.04
N VAL A 11 10.29 -0.31 0.82
CA VAL A 11 11.71 0.13 0.76
C VAL A 11 12.65 -0.75 -0.07
N ARG A 12 12.42 -2.03 -0.39
CA ARG A 12 13.39 -2.81 -1.20
C ARG A 12 12.79 -3.93 -2.04
N ALA A 13 12.68 -3.73 -3.35
CA ALA A 13 12.60 -4.81 -4.33
C ALA A 13 13.49 -4.45 -5.53
N ARG A 14 14.61 -5.16 -5.69
CA ARG A 14 15.45 -5.13 -6.89
C ARG A 14 15.70 -6.57 -7.34
N GLU A 15 15.32 -6.82 -8.60
CA GLU A 15 15.83 -7.82 -9.56
C GLU A 15 15.93 -9.30 -9.14
N VAL A 16 15.18 -10.17 -9.85
CA VAL A 16 15.70 -11.22 -10.78
C VAL A 16 14.51 -11.87 -11.49
N LEU A 17 14.50 -11.82 -12.84
CA LEU A 17 13.67 -12.63 -13.72
C LEU A 17 14.58 -13.44 -14.65
N CYS A 18 14.35 -14.75 -14.76
CA CYS A 18 14.43 -15.50 -16.01
C CYS A 18 13.90 -16.95 -15.87
N GLY A 19 12.98 -17.31 -16.75
CA GLY A 19 12.89 -18.65 -17.37
C GLY A 19 11.80 -19.61 -16.88
N GLY A 20 10.84 -19.97 -17.74
CA GLY A 20 10.08 -21.24 -17.60
C GLY A 20 8.68 -21.35 -18.23
N ALA A 21 8.63 -21.56 -19.54
CA ALA A 21 7.62 -22.18 -20.42
C ALA A 21 6.19 -22.58 -19.93
N LEU A 22 5.20 -22.02 -20.63
CA LEU A 22 4.01 -22.61 -21.31
C LEU A 22 3.49 -24.00 -20.86
N ARG A 23 2.20 -24.06 -20.47
CA ARG A 23 1.26 -25.14 -20.85
C ARG A 23 -0.20 -24.66 -20.96
N SER A 24 -0.69 -24.77 -22.21
CA SER A 24 -2.04 -25.11 -22.72
C SER A 24 -3.31 -24.50 -22.09
N GLU A 25 -3.97 -23.72 -22.94
CA GLU A 25 -5.38 -23.32 -22.93
C GLU A 25 -6.32 -24.53 -22.96
N GLU A 26 -7.27 -24.56 -22.03
CA GLU A 26 -8.64 -25.13 -22.13
C GLU A 26 -9.11 -25.58 -20.75
N SER A 27 -9.75 -24.66 -20.01
CA SER A 27 -10.86 -24.92 -19.09
C SER A 27 -11.02 -23.74 -18.14
N ILE A 28 -11.73 -22.69 -18.56
CA ILE A 28 -12.50 -21.83 -17.65
C ILE A 28 -13.69 -21.27 -18.45
N MET A 29 -14.85 -21.89 -18.33
CA MET A 29 -16.13 -21.21 -18.53
C MET A 29 -16.97 -21.36 -17.26
N LYS A 30 -16.94 -20.30 -16.44
CA LYS A 30 -18.04 -19.70 -15.68
C LYS A 30 -17.44 -18.81 -14.60
N GLN A 31 -17.16 -17.56 -14.96
CA GLN A 31 -17.01 -16.51 -13.96
C GLN A 31 -18.19 -15.56 -14.15
N GLY A 32 -19.07 -15.54 -13.15
CA GLY A 32 -20.02 -14.46 -12.98
C GLY A 32 -19.26 -13.14 -12.98
N THR A 33 -19.83 -12.11 -13.59
CA THR A 33 -19.23 -10.79 -13.69
C THR A 33 -19.12 -10.15 -12.31
N ALA A 34 -18.09 -10.50 -11.55
CA ALA A 34 -17.64 -9.75 -10.40
C ALA A 34 -17.30 -8.35 -10.92
N LYS A 35 -17.95 -7.34 -10.35
CA LYS A 35 -17.72 -5.93 -10.67
C LYS A 35 -16.23 -5.66 -10.45
N ARG A 36 -15.47 -5.41 -11.52
CA ARG A 36 -14.04 -5.11 -11.40
C ARG A 36 -13.89 -3.85 -10.55
N SER A 37 -13.19 -3.96 -9.42
CA SER A 37 -12.87 -2.80 -8.59
C SER A 37 -12.09 -1.77 -9.43
N ILE A 38 -12.26 -0.49 -9.11
CA ILE A 38 -11.47 0.59 -9.72
C ILE A 38 -10.02 0.60 -9.22
N TYR A 39 -9.74 -0.16 -8.15
CA TYR A 39 -8.43 -0.32 -7.55
C TYR A 39 -7.68 -1.51 -8.15
N GLY A 40 -6.36 -1.41 -8.13
CA GLY A 40 -5.48 -2.51 -8.50
C GLY A 40 -4.93 -3.22 -7.28
N VAL A 41 -4.50 -4.46 -7.47
CA VAL A 41 -3.88 -5.26 -6.40
C VAL A 41 -2.57 -4.62 -5.95
N HIS A 42 -2.44 -4.40 -4.64
CA HIS A 42 -1.24 -3.84 -4.03
C HIS A 42 -0.04 -4.79 -4.24
N PRO A 43 1.15 -4.29 -4.67
CA PRO A 43 2.33 -5.15 -4.88
C PRO A 43 2.71 -6.01 -3.66
N GLY A 44 2.42 -5.52 -2.46
CA GLY A 44 2.61 -6.25 -1.21
C GLY A 44 1.82 -7.56 -1.10
N VAL A 45 0.69 -7.71 -1.80
CA VAL A 45 -0.08 -8.97 -1.80
C VAL A 45 0.77 -10.11 -2.36
N ALA A 46 1.47 -9.89 -3.47
CA ALA A 46 2.35 -10.89 -4.05
C ALA A 46 3.51 -11.26 -3.10
N MET A 47 4.04 -10.28 -2.35
CA MET A 47 5.07 -10.53 -1.34
C MET A 47 4.54 -11.37 -0.18
N THR A 48 3.32 -11.08 0.28
CA THR A 48 2.66 -11.84 1.35
C THR A 48 2.36 -13.27 0.91
N ILE A 49 1.80 -13.48 -0.28
CA ILE A 49 1.54 -14.83 -0.84
C ILE A 49 2.84 -15.64 -0.90
N LYS A 50 3.92 -15.03 -1.42
CA LYS A 50 5.24 -15.67 -1.46
C LYS A 50 5.74 -16.04 -0.06
N TRP A 51 5.63 -15.11 0.90
CA TRP A 51 6.03 -15.36 2.28
C TRP A 51 5.25 -16.52 2.91
N ILE A 52 3.93 -16.58 2.71
CA ILE A 52 3.08 -17.67 3.20
C ILE A 52 3.56 -19.01 2.63
N GLY A 53 3.82 -19.07 1.32
CA GLY A 53 4.31 -20.28 0.66
C GLY A 53 5.68 -20.77 1.18
N GLU A 54 6.58 -19.84 1.54
CA GLU A 54 7.91 -20.16 2.06
C GLU A 54 7.94 -20.39 3.59
N LEU A 55 6.85 -20.10 4.31
CA LEU A 55 6.83 -20.05 5.76
C LEU A 55 7.18 -21.40 6.39
N LYS A 56 6.61 -22.49 5.89
CA LYS A 56 6.87 -23.85 6.38
C LYS A 56 8.33 -24.24 6.22
N GLN A 57 8.93 -23.94 5.06
CA GLN A 57 10.33 -24.25 4.79
C GLN A 57 11.28 -23.47 5.71
N LYS A 58 10.96 -22.21 6.00
CA LYS A 58 11.83 -21.32 6.80
C LYS A 58 11.65 -21.46 8.30
N THR A 59 10.47 -21.87 8.76
CA THR A 59 10.11 -21.84 10.19
C THR A 59 9.66 -23.19 10.75
N GLY A 60 9.53 -24.21 9.90
CA GLY A 60 9.04 -25.54 10.28
C GLY A 60 7.51 -25.64 10.45
N ARG A 61 6.78 -24.52 10.35
CA ARG A 61 5.31 -24.47 10.51
C ARG A 61 4.65 -23.70 9.38
N THR A 62 3.51 -24.20 8.93
CA THR A 62 2.57 -23.49 8.05
C THR A 62 1.96 -22.28 8.76
N LEU A 63 1.31 -21.41 8.00
CA LEU A 63 0.62 -20.24 8.57
C LEU A 63 -0.48 -20.68 9.54
N GLU A 64 -1.26 -21.70 9.18
CA GLU A 64 -2.36 -22.22 9.97
C GLU A 64 -1.87 -22.84 11.29
N GLU A 65 -0.74 -23.56 11.25
CA GLU A 65 -0.09 -24.09 12.45
C GLU A 65 0.41 -22.97 13.36
N TRP A 66 1.01 -21.92 12.79
CA TRP A 66 1.40 -20.74 13.56
C TRP A 66 0.19 -20.04 14.19
N MET A 67 -0.92 -19.86 13.46
CA MET A 67 -2.12 -19.22 14.01
C MET A 67 -2.70 -20.03 15.18
N LYS A 68 -2.79 -21.35 15.05
CA LYS A 68 -3.24 -22.24 16.13
C LYS A 68 -2.31 -22.17 17.34
N PHE A 69 -1.00 -22.17 17.09
CA PHE A 69 0.01 -22.13 18.15
C PHE A 69 0.00 -20.79 18.90
N ILE A 70 -0.03 -19.66 18.19
CA ILE A 70 -0.09 -18.32 18.80
C ILE A 70 -1.38 -18.15 19.60
N LYS A 71 -2.52 -18.66 19.10
CA LYS A 71 -3.78 -18.61 19.84
C LYS A 71 -3.74 -19.40 21.15
N LYS A 72 -2.97 -20.49 21.19
CA LYS A 72 -2.89 -21.39 22.34
C LYS A 72 -1.85 -20.96 23.37
N GLU A 73 -0.64 -20.65 22.92
CA GLU A 73 0.54 -20.45 23.77
C GLU A 73 1.02 -18.99 23.78
N GLY A 74 0.47 -18.15 22.88
CA GLY A 74 0.94 -16.78 22.70
C GLY A 74 0.48 -15.84 23.81
N PRO A 75 1.28 -14.79 24.10
CA PRO A 75 0.87 -13.70 25.01
C PRO A 75 -0.45 -13.02 24.59
N PRO A 76 -1.14 -12.32 25.52
CA PRO A 76 -2.46 -11.76 25.26
C PRO A 76 -2.45 -10.60 24.26
N THR A 77 -1.39 -9.79 24.22
CA THR A 77 -1.30 -8.61 23.37
C THR A 77 -0.49 -8.86 22.11
N GLU A 78 -0.81 -8.12 21.05
CA GLU A 78 -0.11 -8.20 19.77
C GLU A 78 1.37 -7.82 19.94
N GLU A 79 1.66 -6.77 20.71
CA GLU A 79 3.02 -6.31 20.98
C GLU A 79 3.84 -7.38 21.70
N ALA A 80 3.25 -8.04 22.71
CA ALA A 80 3.92 -9.12 23.43
C ALA A 80 4.14 -10.34 22.54
N ARG A 81 3.18 -10.68 21.65
CA ARG A 81 3.36 -11.75 20.66
C ARG A 81 4.54 -11.48 19.72
N ARG A 82 4.73 -10.23 19.26
CA ARG A 82 5.88 -9.87 18.40
C ARG A 82 7.21 -10.14 19.09
N VAL A 83 7.35 -9.72 20.34
CA VAL A 83 8.58 -9.95 21.13
C VAL A 83 8.79 -11.44 21.38
N TRP A 84 7.75 -12.13 21.84
CA TRP A 84 7.78 -13.57 22.11
C TRP A 84 8.14 -14.41 20.88
N LEU A 85 7.57 -14.11 19.71
CA LEU A 85 7.90 -14.78 18.45
C LEU A 85 9.37 -14.59 18.03
N LYS A 86 9.94 -13.41 18.31
CA LYS A 86 11.37 -13.15 18.03
C LYS A 86 12.27 -13.90 19.01
N GLU A 87 12.01 -13.76 20.30
CA GLU A 87 12.90 -14.23 21.36
C GLU A 87 12.79 -15.73 21.59
N GLN A 88 11.57 -16.28 21.61
CA GLN A 88 11.33 -17.70 21.94
C GLN A 88 11.31 -18.60 20.71
N HIS A 89 11.05 -18.03 19.51
CA HIS A 89 10.94 -18.80 18.27
C HIS A 89 11.94 -18.38 17.19
N GLY A 90 12.87 -17.47 17.51
CA GLY A 90 13.96 -17.07 16.61
C GLY A 90 13.48 -16.44 15.30
N LEU A 91 12.24 -15.95 15.24
CA LEU A 91 11.69 -15.38 14.01
C LEU A 91 12.29 -14.01 13.72
N GLY A 92 12.60 -13.76 12.45
CA GLY A 92 12.99 -12.43 11.98
C GLY A 92 11.85 -11.41 12.16
N THR A 93 12.21 -10.12 12.21
CA THR A 93 11.30 -9.01 12.52
C THR A 93 9.99 -9.05 11.72
N ASN A 94 10.06 -9.22 10.39
CA ASN A 94 8.87 -9.18 9.54
C ASN A 94 7.95 -10.39 9.77
N SER A 95 8.50 -11.61 9.87
CA SER A 95 7.71 -12.81 10.12
C SER A 95 7.02 -12.74 11.49
N ALA A 96 7.73 -12.30 12.53
CA ALA A 96 7.16 -12.14 13.87
C ALA A 96 6.03 -11.09 13.86
N TRP A 97 6.22 -9.99 13.14
CA TRP A 97 5.22 -8.93 13.02
C TRP A 97 3.96 -9.41 12.29
N TRP A 98 4.10 -9.99 11.10
CA TRP A 98 2.96 -10.47 10.30
C TRP A 98 2.19 -11.59 10.98
N LEU A 99 2.87 -12.51 11.68
CA LEU A 99 2.19 -13.54 12.46
C LEU A 99 1.43 -12.94 13.65
N ALA A 100 2.01 -11.96 14.36
CA ALA A 100 1.33 -11.31 15.47
C ALA A 100 0.09 -10.53 15.00
N GLU A 101 0.20 -9.73 13.93
CA GLU A 101 -0.94 -9.00 13.34
C GLU A 101 -2.05 -9.95 12.88
N ARG A 102 -1.70 -11.02 12.14
CA ARG A 102 -2.67 -12.03 11.68
C ARG A 102 -3.34 -12.75 12.83
N SER A 103 -2.61 -13.05 13.91
CA SER A 103 -3.20 -13.64 15.12
C SER A 103 -4.17 -12.70 15.86
N ALA A 104 -4.17 -11.41 15.51
CA ALA A 104 -5.11 -10.40 15.99
C ALA A 104 -6.19 -10.04 14.94
N GLY A 105 -6.31 -10.81 13.86
CA GLY A 105 -7.30 -10.61 12.78
C GLY A 105 -6.96 -9.45 11.84
N LYS A 106 -5.68 -9.07 11.72
CA LYS A 106 -5.21 -7.99 10.84
C LYS A 106 -4.39 -8.54 9.67
N GLY A 107 -4.52 -7.95 8.49
CA GLY A 107 -3.67 -8.22 7.34
C GLY A 107 -3.91 -9.57 6.65
N GLU A 108 -5.06 -10.20 6.92
CA GLU A 108 -5.48 -11.45 6.25
C GLU A 108 -5.77 -11.18 4.77
N GLU A 109 -6.38 -10.04 4.46
CA GLU A 109 -6.72 -9.61 3.10
C GLU A 109 -5.50 -9.50 2.19
N MET A 110 -4.31 -9.30 2.75
CA MET A 110 -3.06 -9.24 1.99
C MET A 110 -2.59 -10.64 1.51
N GLY A 111 -3.21 -11.71 1.99
CA GLY A 111 -2.91 -13.09 1.58
C GLY A 111 -3.60 -13.53 0.29
N ASP A 112 -4.55 -12.76 -0.22
CA ASP A 112 -5.34 -13.12 -1.39
C ASP A 112 -5.68 -11.88 -2.24
N PRO A 113 -5.51 -11.89 -3.58
CA PRO A 113 -5.77 -10.73 -4.42
C PRO A 113 -7.24 -10.27 -4.41
N ASP A 114 -8.18 -11.20 -4.39
CA ASP A 114 -9.61 -10.88 -4.46
C ASP A 114 -10.09 -10.33 -3.11
N ALA A 115 -9.67 -10.94 -2.00
CA ALA A 115 -9.93 -10.44 -0.65
C ALA A 115 -9.34 -9.03 -0.44
N TYR A 116 -8.14 -8.76 -0.98
CA TYR A 116 -7.56 -7.41 -0.96
C TYR A 116 -8.46 -6.41 -1.69
N LEU A 117 -8.94 -6.74 -2.89
CA LEU A 117 -9.77 -5.83 -3.69
C LEU A 117 -11.11 -5.54 -3.02
N GLU A 118 -11.74 -6.54 -2.39
CA GLU A 118 -12.95 -6.36 -1.59
C GLU A 118 -12.70 -5.41 -0.40
N THR A 119 -11.54 -5.53 0.24
CA THR A 119 -11.18 -4.70 1.40
C THR A 119 -10.71 -3.29 0.99
N ALA A 120 -10.11 -3.14 -0.19
CA ALA A 120 -9.58 -1.86 -0.68
C ALA A 120 -10.65 -0.77 -0.75
N GLU A 121 -11.86 -1.11 -1.17
CA GLU A 121 -12.99 -0.18 -1.17
C GLU A 121 -13.38 0.23 0.26
N GLN A 122 -13.43 -0.73 1.18
CA GLN A 122 -13.71 -0.44 2.59
C GLN A 122 -12.64 0.43 3.25
N TYR A 123 -11.38 0.31 2.84
CA TYR A 123 -10.31 1.19 3.30
C TYR A 123 -10.57 2.63 2.92
N VAL A 124 -11.00 2.89 1.69
CA VAL A 124 -11.33 4.26 1.24
C VAL A 124 -12.57 4.78 1.96
N GLU A 125 -13.63 3.97 2.10
CA GLU A 125 -14.82 4.39 2.84
C GLU A 125 -14.49 4.76 4.30
N LYS A 126 -13.71 3.92 5.00
CA LYS A 126 -13.27 4.22 6.38
C LYS A 126 -12.34 5.44 6.45
N MET A 127 -11.48 5.63 5.45
CA MET A 127 -10.51 6.72 5.39
C MET A 127 -11.18 8.10 5.31
N PHE A 128 -12.34 8.18 4.64
CA PHE A 128 -13.12 9.41 4.47
C PHE A 128 -14.38 9.47 5.33
N ALA A 129 -14.70 8.46 6.13
CA ALA A 129 -15.87 8.49 7.01
C ALA A 129 -15.81 9.63 8.05
N GLY A 130 -17.00 10.08 8.48
CA GLY A 130 -17.16 11.05 9.56
C GLY A 130 -16.59 12.42 9.22
N LYS A 131 -15.66 12.92 10.02
CA LYS A 131 -15.17 14.31 9.91
C LYS A 131 -14.42 14.61 8.60
N LYS A 132 -14.04 13.60 7.83
CA LYS A 132 -13.33 13.73 6.55
C LYS A 132 -14.23 13.55 5.33
N GLU A 133 -15.53 13.37 5.51
CA GLU A 133 -16.46 13.05 4.41
C GLU A 133 -16.45 14.13 3.32
N HIS A 134 -16.34 15.40 3.73
CA HIS A 134 -16.24 16.54 2.83
C HIS A 134 -14.97 16.54 1.94
N LEU A 135 -13.94 15.74 2.27
CA LEU A 135 -12.74 15.59 1.44
C LEU A 135 -12.92 14.55 0.32
N ARG A 136 -13.99 13.74 0.36
CA ARG A 136 -14.23 12.68 -0.64
C ARG A 136 -14.26 13.19 -2.08
N PRO A 137 -14.91 14.31 -2.42
CA PRO A 137 -14.88 14.84 -3.79
C PRO A 137 -13.47 15.24 -4.27
N LEU A 138 -12.61 15.73 -3.37
CA LEU A 138 -11.21 16.07 -3.69
C LEU A 138 -10.40 14.80 -3.95
N TYR A 139 -10.62 13.77 -3.12
CA TYR A 139 -10.04 12.46 -3.33
C TYR A 139 -10.42 11.86 -4.68
N ASP A 140 -11.72 11.85 -5.03
CA ASP A 140 -12.20 11.28 -6.29
C ASP A 140 -11.60 12.01 -7.50
N ALA A 141 -11.45 13.33 -7.41
CA ALA A 141 -10.81 14.15 -8.45
C ALA A 141 -9.31 13.81 -8.61
N LEU A 142 -8.57 13.69 -7.51
CA LEU A 142 -7.15 13.32 -7.52
C LEU A 142 -6.95 11.87 -8.00
N LEU A 143 -7.80 10.94 -7.59
CA LEU A 143 -7.76 9.55 -8.02
C LEU A 143 -7.97 9.46 -9.53
N LYS A 144 -9.00 10.13 -10.04
CA LYS A 144 -9.29 10.19 -11.48
C LYS A 144 -8.15 10.83 -12.26
N LEU A 145 -7.53 11.88 -11.72
CA LEU A 145 -6.38 12.51 -12.34
C LEU A 145 -5.17 11.56 -12.39
N GLY A 146 -4.87 10.90 -11.27
CA GLY A 146 -3.81 9.90 -11.15
C GLY A 146 -3.96 8.78 -12.17
N LEU A 147 -5.12 8.10 -12.18
CA LEU A 147 -5.41 6.99 -13.08
C LEU A 147 -5.38 7.38 -14.57
N LYS A 148 -5.66 8.65 -14.90
CA LYS A 148 -5.59 9.16 -16.29
C LYS A 148 -4.17 9.46 -16.77
N THR A 149 -3.17 9.45 -15.88
CA THR A 149 -1.80 9.83 -16.23
C THR A 149 -1.12 8.78 -17.15
N GLY A 150 -1.47 7.51 -17.00
CA GLY A 150 -0.96 6.41 -17.80
C GLY A 150 -1.85 5.17 -17.74
N LYS A 151 -1.78 4.30 -18.76
CA LYS A 151 -2.58 3.06 -18.82
C LYS A 151 -2.08 1.96 -17.87
N ASP A 152 -0.83 2.07 -17.44
CA ASP A 152 -0.11 1.21 -16.51
C ASP A 152 -0.23 1.70 -15.05
N VAL A 153 -0.99 2.77 -14.80
CA VAL A 153 -1.22 3.29 -13.45
C VAL A 153 -2.26 2.46 -12.74
N LYS A 154 -1.98 2.12 -11.47
CA LYS A 154 -2.95 1.52 -10.55
C LYS A 154 -2.99 2.28 -9.23
N ALA A 155 -4.18 2.42 -8.66
CA ALA A 155 -4.38 2.90 -7.30
C ALA A 155 -4.55 1.70 -6.37
N CYS A 156 -3.78 1.63 -5.29
CA CYS A 156 -3.78 0.50 -4.37
C CYS A 156 -4.06 0.99 -2.95
N PRO A 157 -5.33 1.14 -2.52
CA PRO A 157 -5.66 1.65 -1.20
C PRO A 157 -5.00 0.87 -0.06
N CYS A 158 -4.48 1.62 0.90
CA CYS A 158 -4.11 1.16 2.23
C CYS A 158 -5.07 1.82 3.25
N GLN A 159 -4.97 1.43 4.52
CA GLN A 159 -5.86 1.94 5.57
C GLN A 159 -5.88 3.46 5.72
N THR A 160 -4.75 4.13 5.45
CA THR A 160 -4.58 5.59 5.72
C THR A 160 -4.14 6.40 4.51
N ILE A 161 -3.77 5.75 3.41
CA ILE A 161 -3.25 6.36 2.19
C ILE A 161 -3.71 5.59 0.96
N VAL A 162 -3.78 6.27 -0.18
CA VAL A 162 -4.00 5.63 -1.48
C VAL A 162 -2.81 5.93 -2.38
N PRO A 163 -1.79 5.04 -2.40
CA PRO A 163 -0.67 5.15 -3.32
C PRO A 163 -1.10 4.89 -4.77
N LEU A 164 -0.47 5.62 -5.68
CA LEU A 164 -0.56 5.46 -7.13
C LEU A 164 0.76 4.84 -7.61
N TYR A 165 0.65 3.64 -8.18
CA TYR A 165 1.76 2.85 -8.67
C TYR A 165 1.83 2.88 -10.19
N ARG A 166 3.07 2.84 -10.68
CA ARG A 166 3.43 2.41 -12.02
C ARG A 166 4.45 1.27 -11.88
N ASN A 167 5.75 1.55 -12.03
CA ASN A 167 6.84 0.63 -11.67
C ASN A 167 7.03 0.64 -10.14
N HIS A 168 6.97 1.83 -9.55
CA HIS A 168 6.95 2.06 -8.11
C HIS A 168 5.86 3.08 -7.77
N VAL A 169 5.77 3.49 -6.50
CA VAL A 169 4.89 4.60 -6.10
C VAL A 169 5.43 5.89 -6.72
N PHE A 170 4.66 6.54 -7.59
CA PHE A 170 5.03 7.85 -8.13
C PHE A 170 4.23 8.99 -7.50
N ALA A 171 3.07 8.69 -6.92
CA ALA A 171 2.25 9.63 -6.19
C ALA A 171 1.47 8.94 -5.06
N GLN A 172 1.00 9.70 -4.08
CA GLN A 172 0.12 9.20 -3.02
C GLN A 172 -0.93 10.23 -2.65
N ILE A 173 -2.15 9.75 -2.36
CA ILE A 173 -3.24 10.56 -1.84
C ILE A 173 -3.38 10.25 -0.36
N LYS A 174 -3.10 11.22 0.52
CA LYS A 174 -3.12 11.04 1.98
C LYS A 174 -4.01 12.11 2.62
N PRO A 175 -5.20 11.77 3.18
CA PRO A 175 -5.97 12.72 3.97
C PRO A 175 -5.32 12.95 5.34
N THR A 176 -4.27 13.77 5.36
CA THR A 176 -3.40 14.00 6.53
C THR A 176 -4.14 14.66 7.69
N THR A 177 -5.04 15.60 7.42
CA THR A 177 -5.84 16.28 8.45
C THR A 177 -7.33 16.09 8.20
N GLN A 178 -8.16 16.68 9.07
CA GLN A 178 -9.60 16.70 8.86
C GLN A 178 -9.99 17.61 7.69
N THR A 179 -9.15 18.56 7.28
CA THR A 179 -9.50 19.63 6.34
C THR A 179 -8.65 19.65 5.07
N ARG A 180 -7.69 18.73 4.91
CA ARG A 180 -6.83 18.68 3.73
C ARG A 180 -6.40 17.27 3.35
N ILE A 181 -6.11 17.12 2.07
CA ILE A 181 -5.42 15.98 1.48
C ILE A 181 -4.02 16.43 1.09
N ASP A 182 -2.99 15.73 1.57
CA ASP A 182 -1.64 15.87 1.05
C ASP A 182 -1.53 14.98 -0.19
N PHE A 183 -1.36 15.60 -1.36
CA PHE A 183 -1.07 14.92 -2.62
C PHE A 183 0.45 14.85 -2.80
N GLY A 184 1.03 13.73 -2.38
CA GLY A 184 2.46 13.50 -2.39
C GLY A 184 2.97 13.00 -3.74
N LEU A 185 4.16 13.45 -4.14
CA LEU A 185 4.79 13.13 -5.42
C LEU A 185 6.24 12.65 -5.23
N ALA A 186 6.63 11.65 -6.03
CA ALA A 186 7.97 11.10 -6.06
C ALA A 186 8.89 11.90 -7.00
N LEU A 187 9.30 13.08 -6.56
CA LEU A 187 10.13 13.99 -7.36
C LEU A 187 11.63 13.85 -7.09
N GLY A 188 12.02 13.01 -6.11
CA GLY A 188 13.42 12.77 -5.78
C GLY A 188 14.16 14.05 -5.41
N ASP A 189 15.23 14.34 -6.14
CA ASP A 189 16.22 15.38 -5.92
C ASP A 189 15.94 16.73 -6.61
N ILE A 190 14.74 16.92 -7.16
CA ILE A 190 14.36 18.18 -7.83
C ILE A 190 14.42 19.34 -6.83
N ARG A 191 15.24 20.34 -7.14
CA ARG A 191 15.45 21.54 -6.29
C ARG A 191 14.67 22.77 -6.72
N LYS A 192 14.22 22.82 -7.98
CA LYS A 192 13.48 23.97 -8.55
C LYS A 192 12.00 23.60 -8.67
N THR A 193 11.25 23.93 -7.63
CA THR A 193 9.80 23.68 -7.54
C THR A 193 9.05 25.00 -7.31
N PRO A 194 7.77 25.10 -7.72
CA PRO A 194 6.94 26.23 -7.34
C PRO A 194 6.72 26.25 -5.83
N LYS A 195 6.45 27.43 -5.26
CA LYS A 195 6.22 27.61 -3.81
C LYS A 195 5.11 26.71 -3.23
N GLN A 196 4.14 26.33 -4.06
CA GLN A 196 3.01 25.50 -3.67
C GLN A 196 3.39 24.02 -3.46
N LEU A 197 4.52 23.59 -4.02
CA LEU A 197 5.03 22.23 -3.91
C LEU A 197 6.03 22.16 -2.76
N ILE A 198 5.55 21.62 -1.63
CA ILE A 198 6.25 21.64 -0.34
C ILE A 198 7.17 20.41 -0.24
N ASP A 199 8.42 20.61 0.15
CA ASP A 199 9.36 19.54 0.50
C ASP A 199 8.90 18.85 1.81
N THR A 200 8.76 17.52 1.78
CA THR A 200 8.35 16.72 2.93
C THR A 200 9.54 16.36 3.84
N GLY A 201 10.77 16.66 3.41
CA GLY A 201 12.00 16.09 3.94
C GLY A 201 12.18 14.61 3.58
N GLY A 202 11.34 14.08 2.69
CA GLY A 202 11.29 12.65 2.35
C GLY A 202 12.63 12.12 1.84
N LEU A 203 13.34 12.92 1.03
CA LEU A 203 14.65 12.51 0.48
C LEU A 203 15.66 12.21 1.59
N ALA A 204 15.75 13.07 2.61
CA ALA A 204 16.63 12.86 3.76
C ALA A 204 16.23 11.64 4.60
N LYS A 205 14.93 11.33 4.63
CA LYS A 205 14.36 10.16 5.34
C LYS A 205 14.38 8.87 4.50
N LYS A 206 14.94 8.90 3.28
CA LYS A 206 14.88 7.79 2.31
C LYS A 206 13.45 7.37 1.94
N ASP A 207 12.50 8.30 2.05
CA ASP A 207 11.13 8.16 1.54
C ASP A 207 11.12 8.53 0.05
N ARG A 208 10.34 7.78 -0.73
CA ARG A 208 10.14 8.03 -2.16
C ARG A 208 9.29 9.27 -2.39
N ILE A 209 8.37 9.60 -1.48
CA ILE A 209 7.51 10.78 -1.57
C ILE A 209 8.24 11.98 -0.98
N THR A 210 8.89 12.74 -1.85
CA THR A 210 9.76 13.86 -1.43
C THR A 210 9.04 15.21 -1.41
N HIS A 211 7.94 15.35 -2.15
CA HIS A 211 7.21 16.61 -2.23
C HIS A 211 5.70 16.38 -2.10
N ARG A 212 4.96 17.42 -1.74
CA ARG A 212 3.50 17.38 -1.70
C ARG A 212 2.83 18.70 -2.07
N PHE A 213 1.61 18.60 -2.60
CA PHE A 213 0.65 19.69 -2.58
C PHE A 213 -0.33 19.50 -1.42
N GLU A 214 -0.72 20.58 -0.77
CA GLU A 214 -1.79 20.57 0.24
C GLU A 214 -3.10 20.96 -0.45
N ILE A 215 -3.99 19.98 -0.63
CA ILE A 215 -5.26 20.13 -1.34
C ILE A 215 -6.38 20.31 -0.32
N THR A 216 -6.97 21.50 -0.31
CA THR A 216 -8.06 21.90 0.59
C THR A 216 -9.35 22.22 -0.17
N SER A 217 -9.23 22.53 -1.46
CA SER A 217 -10.35 22.90 -2.32
C SER A 217 -10.16 22.38 -3.75
N PRO A 218 -11.23 22.30 -4.56
CA PRO A 218 -11.11 21.88 -5.96
C PRO A 218 -10.21 22.78 -6.81
N LYS A 219 -10.04 24.05 -6.40
CA LYS A 219 -9.20 25.03 -7.11
C LYS A 219 -7.71 24.71 -6.98
N ASP A 220 -7.33 23.96 -5.95
CA ASP A 220 -5.94 23.57 -5.70
C ASP A 220 -5.51 22.46 -6.67
N ILE A 221 -6.44 21.79 -7.35
CA ILE A 221 -6.17 20.78 -8.39
C ILE A 221 -6.02 21.48 -9.75
N ASP A 222 -5.00 22.32 -9.85
CA ASP A 222 -4.72 23.18 -11.00
C ASP A 222 -3.76 22.53 -12.01
N ASP A 223 -3.27 23.33 -12.97
CA ASP A 223 -2.35 22.85 -13.99
C ASP A 223 -0.94 22.58 -13.47
N GLU A 224 -0.51 23.20 -12.35
CA GLU A 224 0.75 22.86 -11.70
C GLU A 224 0.67 21.47 -11.07
N VAL A 225 -0.43 21.13 -10.39
CA VAL A 225 -0.64 19.75 -9.88
C VAL A 225 -0.56 18.72 -11.01
N LYS A 226 -1.24 18.96 -12.13
CA LYS A 226 -1.22 18.05 -13.30
C LYS A 226 0.19 17.93 -13.89
N ARG A 227 0.89 19.05 -14.04
CA ARG A 227 2.24 19.10 -14.58
C ARG A 227 3.21 18.30 -13.72
N TRP A 228 3.22 18.52 -12.41
CA TRP A 228 4.14 17.85 -11.49
C TRP A 228 3.80 16.38 -11.28
N LEU A 229 2.51 16.02 -11.33
CA LEU A 229 2.10 14.62 -11.39
C LEU A 229 2.69 13.91 -12.62
N LYS A 230 2.63 14.54 -13.80
CA LYS A 230 3.22 14.00 -15.01
C LYS A 230 4.74 13.83 -14.90
N VAL A 231 5.44 14.82 -14.31
CA VAL A 231 6.87 14.73 -14.04
C VAL A 231 7.19 13.56 -13.11
N ALA A 232 6.42 13.36 -12.04
CA ALA A 232 6.61 12.24 -11.13
C ALA A 232 6.39 10.89 -11.84
N TYR A 233 5.36 10.79 -12.66
CA TYR A 233 5.06 9.60 -13.47
C TYR A 233 6.18 9.27 -14.48
N ASP A 234 6.69 10.29 -15.18
CA ASP A 234 7.74 10.11 -16.20
C ASP A 234 9.08 9.70 -15.58
N ARG A 235 9.36 10.16 -14.36
CA ARG A 235 10.58 9.79 -13.61
C ARG A 235 10.53 8.37 -13.04
N ASP A 236 9.36 7.76 -12.96
CA ASP A 236 9.21 6.35 -12.58
C ASP A 236 9.40 5.40 -13.78
N SER A 237 10.10 5.85 -14.83
CA SER A 237 10.49 5.05 -16.01
C SER A 237 11.53 3.99 -15.68
#